data_AF-A0AAC9PU30-F1
#
_entry.id   AF-A0AAC9PU30-F1
#
_cell.length_a   1.000
_cell.length_b   1.000
_cell.length_c   1.000
_cell.angle_alpha   90.00
_cell.angle_beta   90.00
_cell.angle_gamma   90.00
#
_symmetry.space_group_name_H-M   'P 1'
#
loop_
_entity.id
_entity.type
_entity.pdbx_description
1 polymer ?
#
loop_
_entity_poly.entity_id
_entity_poly.type
_entity_poly.pdbx_seq_one_letter_code
_entity_poly.pdbx_strand_id
1 'polypeptide(L)'
;MAGRIDAGDHRLSYSVGDPAPSLRPGRSGHDEPMRDVEIQDDSIRLGQFLKLADLAADGGDARELLGAGEVTVNGEPESRRGRQLVPGDVVTVGEDGVRVFAPGA
;
A
#
# COMPACT_ATOMS: atom_id res chain seq x y z
N MET A 1 26.42 -6.68 -50.46
CA MET A 1 25.96 -7.78 -49.60
C MET A 1 25.62 -7.20 -48.23
N ALA A 2 24.47 -7.63 -47.67
CA ALA A 2 23.96 -7.44 -46.30
C ALA A 2 23.86 -5.96 -45.81
N GLY A 3 22.68 -5.35 -45.73
CA GLY A 3 21.60 -5.64 -44.77
C GLY A 3 21.89 -4.85 -43.48
N ARG A 4 21.03 -3.98 -42.93
CA ARG A 4 19.62 -4.19 -42.56
C ARG A 4 19.12 -2.89 -41.86
N ILE A 5 17.83 -2.56 -42.04
CA ILE A 5 16.80 -1.94 -41.11
C ILE A 5 17.28 -1.23 -39.81
N ASP A 6 16.61 -0.25 -39.19
CA ASP A 6 15.51 0.70 -39.40
C ASP A 6 15.44 1.52 -38.07
N ALA A 7 14.40 2.33 -37.89
CA ALA A 7 14.01 3.15 -36.74
C ALA A 7 14.75 4.50 -36.69
N GLY A 8 14.19 5.59 -37.18
CA GLY A 8 12.80 5.99 -36.95
C GLY A 8 12.82 7.08 -35.90
N ASP A 9 12.83 8.31 -36.39
CA ASP A 9 12.48 9.52 -35.64
C ASP A 9 11.17 9.29 -34.89
N HIS A 10 11.26 9.18 -33.57
CA HIS A 10 10.15 9.40 -32.68
C HIS A 10 10.60 10.35 -31.58
N ARG A 11 10.79 11.61 -31.97
CA ARG A 11 10.59 12.75 -31.08
C ARG A 11 9.24 12.57 -30.39
N LEU A 12 9.25 12.08 -29.15
CA LEU A 12 8.06 12.06 -28.30
C LEU A 12 7.66 13.52 -28.07
N SER A 13 6.70 13.97 -28.88
CA SER A 13 5.99 15.22 -28.73
C SER A 13 5.11 15.09 -27.49
N TYR A 14 5.58 15.60 -26.36
CA TYR A 14 4.73 15.87 -25.21
C TYR A 14 3.86 17.08 -25.58
N SER A 15 2.57 16.83 -25.77
CA SER A 15 1.57 17.87 -25.96
C SER A 15 1.46 18.70 -24.70
N VAL A 16 1.51 20.02 -24.85
CA VAL A 16 1.21 21.00 -23.81
C VAL A 16 -0.21 20.74 -23.30
N GLY A 17 -0.34 20.22 -22.08
CA GLY A 17 -1.63 19.87 -21.47
C GLY A 17 -1.56 19.07 -20.16
N ASP A 18 -0.43 18.43 -19.85
CA ASP A 18 -0.27 17.74 -18.57
C ASP A 18 -0.03 18.74 -17.42
N PRO A 19 -0.80 18.71 -16.31
CA PRO A 19 -0.46 19.49 -15.14
C PRO A 19 0.88 18.98 -14.61
N ALA A 20 1.85 19.90 -14.49
CA ALA A 20 3.15 19.60 -13.90
C ALA A 20 2.94 18.91 -12.52
N PRO A 21 3.57 17.75 -12.25
CA PRO A 21 3.59 17.21 -10.91
C PRO A 21 4.29 18.23 -10.01
N SER A 22 3.56 18.71 -9.01
CA SER A 22 3.99 19.72 -8.07
C SER A 22 5.25 19.29 -7.32
N LEU A 23 6.32 20.06 -7.56
CA LEU A 23 7.58 20.17 -6.84
C LEU A 23 7.63 19.52 -5.44
N ARG A 24 8.59 18.62 -5.20
CA ARG A 24 9.20 18.42 -3.87
C ARG A 24 10.73 18.40 -3.97
N PRO A 25 11.44 19.10 -3.06
CA PRO A 25 12.90 19.14 -3.00
C PRO A 25 13.47 18.00 -2.14
N GLY A 26 14.69 17.55 -2.44
CA GLY A 26 15.55 16.84 -1.48
C GLY A 26 16.01 15.45 -1.94
N ARG A 27 17.32 15.33 -2.22
CA ARG A 27 18.00 14.05 -2.41
C ARG A 27 18.10 13.32 -1.07
N SER A 28 17.69 12.03 -1.03
CA SER A 28 18.28 10.87 -0.31
C SER A 28 17.20 9.97 0.32
N GLY A 29 16.91 8.83 -0.33
CA GLY A 29 16.39 7.59 0.29
C GLY A 29 14.91 7.49 0.63
N HIS A 30 14.12 6.90 -0.28
CA HIS A 30 12.83 6.21 -0.02
C HIS A 30 11.79 6.93 0.87
N ASP A 31 11.29 8.10 0.45
CA ASP A 31 9.89 8.49 0.76
C ASP A 31 8.95 7.64 -0.13
N GLU A 32 9.01 6.31 0.00
CA GLU A 32 7.98 5.47 -0.62
C GLU A 32 6.70 5.71 0.16
N PRO A 33 5.64 6.22 -0.48
CA PRO A 33 4.41 6.54 0.23
C PRO A 33 3.86 5.25 0.84
N MET A 34 3.71 5.26 2.17
CA MET A 34 3.04 4.20 2.92
C MET A 34 1.72 3.87 2.23
N ARG A 35 1.48 2.58 1.95
CA ARG A 35 0.31 2.14 1.18
C ARG A 35 -0.95 2.33 1.99
N ASP A 36 -1.86 3.15 1.48
CA ASP A 36 -3.19 3.35 2.06
C ASP A 36 -4.16 2.29 1.55
N VAL A 37 -4.95 1.71 2.45
CA VAL A 37 -6.00 0.74 2.12
C VAL A 37 -7.34 1.32 2.55
N GLU A 38 -8.19 1.55 1.55
CA GLU A 38 -9.51 2.13 1.73
C GLU A 38 -10.49 1.13 2.38
N ILE A 39 -11.19 1.58 3.42
CA ILE A 39 -12.31 0.90 4.04
C ILE A 39 -13.61 1.64 3.74
N GLN A 40 -14.72 0.89 3.64
CA GLN A 40 -16.04 1.44 3.28
C GLN A 40 -16.80 2.01 4.48
N ASP A 41 -16.54 1.48 5.68
CA ASP A 41 -17.22 1.84 6.92
C ASP A 41 -16.29 2.66 7.84
N ASP A 42 -16.81 3.19 8.95
CA ASP A 42 -16.02 3.91 9.97
C ASP A 42 -14.97 3.03 10.66
N SER A 43 -15.12 1.71 10.57
CA SER A 43 -14.18 0.74 11.15
C SER A 43 -14.19 -0.58 10.41
N ILE A 44 -13.09 -1.32 10.52
CA ILE A 44 -12.95 -2.67 9.98
C ILE A 44 -12.33 -3.60 11.02
N ARG A 45 -12.63 -4.90 10.98
CA ARG A 45 -11.95 -5.87 11.84
C ARG A 45 -10.56 -6.19 11.29
N LEU A 46 -9.56 -6.31 12.16
CA LEU A 46 -8.17 -6.60 11.79
C LEU A 46 -8.05 -7.80 10.85
N GLY A 47 -8.71 -8.93 11.15
CA GLY A 47 -8.65 -10.10 10.27
C GLY A 47 -9.25 -9.88 8.88
N GLN A 48 -10.26 -9.01 8.75
CA GLN A 48 -10.85 -8.65 7.45
C GLN A 48 -9.94 -7.67 6.71
N PHE A 49 -9.33 -6.74 7.44
CA PHE A 49 -8.40 -5.76 6.88
C PHE A 49 -7.13 -6.42 6.34
N LEU A 50 -6.54 -7.40 7.06
CA LEU A 50 -5.38 -8.15 6.57
C LEU A 50 -5.65 -8.79 5.21
N LYS A 51 -6.84 -9.36 5.02
CA LYS A 51 -7.27 -9.90 3.73
C LYS A 51 -7.49 -8.80 2.68
N LEU A 52 -8.12 -7.70 3.05
CA LEU A 52 -8.39 -6.57 2.14
C LEU A 52 -7.11 -5.91 1.63
N ALA A 53 -6.10 -5.82 2.50
CA ALA A 53 -4.80 -5.22 2.22
C ALA A 53 -3.85 -6.14 1.43
N ASP A 54 -4.26 -7.38 1.15
CA ASP A 54 -3.41 -8.43 0.56
C ASP A 54 -2.21 -8.80 1.46
N LEU A 55 -2.36 -8.61 2.78
CA LEU A 55 -1.38 -9.02 3.81
C LEU A 55 -1.61 -10.45 4.31
N ALA A 56 -2.78 -11.02 4.03
CA ALA A 56 -3.11 -12.41 4.28
C ALA A 56 -3.92 -12.97 3.12
N ALA A 57 -3.55 -14.15 2.62
CA ALA A 57 -4.19 -14.79 1.48
C ALA A 57 -5.65 -15.17 1.79
N ASP A 58 -5.91 -15.62 3.02
CA ASP A 58 -7.23 -16.03 3.46
C ASP A 58 -7.44 -15.91 4.97
N GLY A 59 -8.63 -16.33 5.41
CA GLY A 59 -9.03 -16.26 6.81
C GLY A 59 -8.32 -17.25 7.73
N GLY A 60 -7.56 -18.22 7.23
CA GLY A 60 -6.67 -19.11 7.95
C GLY A 60 -5.29 -18.48 8.15
N ASP A 61 -4.72 -17.93 7.08
CA ASP A 61 -3.43 -17.22 7.06
C ASP A 61 -3.38 -16.06 8.07
N ALA A 62 -4.45 -15.25 8.11
CA ALA A 62 -4.60 -14.21 9.14
C ALA A 62 -4.55 -14.75 10.59
N ARG A 63 -4.77 -16.06 10.84
CA ARG A 63 -4.68 -16.66 12.21
C ARG A 63 -3.25 -16.84 12.56
N GLU A 64 -2.51 -17.33 11.59
CA GLU A 64 -1.16 -17.79 11.73
C GLU A 64 -0.30 -16.58 12.04
N LEU A 65 -0.41 -15.52 11.23
CA LEU A 65 0.26 -14.24 11.46
C LEU A 65 -0.04 -13.66 12.86
N LEU A 66 -1.31 -13.62 13.26
CA LEU A 66 -1.73 -13.11 14.58
C LEU A 66 -1.29 -14.02 15.73
N GLY A 67 -1.28 -15.34 15.52
CA GLY A 67 -0.85 -16.33 16.52
C GLY A 67 0.66 -16.39 16.68
N ALA A 68 1.41 -16.11 15.61
CA ALA A 68 2.86 -15.98 15.59
C ALA A 68 3.33 -14.64 16.16
N GLY A 69 2.44 -13.65 16.29
CA GLY A 69 2.78 -12.31 16.79
C GLY A 69 3.50 -11.45 15.74
N GLU A 70 3.31 -11.76 14.46
CA GLU A 70 3.93 -11.05 13.33
C GLU A 70 3.19 -9.77 12.94
N VAL A 71 2.00 -9.56 13.52
CA VAL A 71 1.14 -8.40 13.25
C VAL A 71 1.29 -7.38 14.36
N THR A 72 1.54 -6.13 13.97
CA THR A 72 1.45 -4.98 14.89
C THR A 72 0.41 -3.99 14.39
N VAL A 73 -0.26 -3.32 15.33
CA VAL A 73 -1.16 -2.21 15.07
C VAL A 73 -0.61 -1.00 15.81
N ASN A 74 -0.25 0.06 15.08
CA ASN A 74 0.40 1.26 15.61
C ASN A 74 1.68 0.94 16.43
N GLY A 75 2.41 -0.11 16.03
CA GLY A 75 3.63 -0.58 16.70
C GLY A 75 3.40 -1.50 17.90
N GLU A 76 2.15 -1.77 18.28
CA GLU A 76 1.83 -2.72 19.35
C GLU A 76 1.49 -4.10 18.76
N PRO A 77 2.11 -5.20 19.24
CA PRO A 77 1.74 -6.55 18.81
C PRO A 77 0.26 -6.83 19.09
N GLU A 78 -0.46 -7.30 18.08
CA GLU A 78 -1.87 -7.65 18.20
C GLU A 78 -2.08 -9.10 17.74
N SER A 79 -2.88 -9.85 18.50
CA SER A 79 -3.19 -11.26 18.24
C SER A 79 -4.69 -11.50 18.05
N ARG A 80 -5.52 -10.49 18.31
CA ARG A 80 -6.97 -10.58 18.23
C ARG A 80 -7.45 -10.16 16.85
N ARG A 81 -7.93 -11.14 16.08
CA ARG A 81 -8.63 -10.92 14.80
C ARG A 81 -9.79 -9.93 14.87
N GLY A 82 -10.46 -9.89 16.02
CA GLY A 82 -11.62 -9.05 16.27
C GLY A 82 -11.29 -7.61 16.67
N ARG A 83 -10.01 -7.22 16.73
CA ARG A 83 -9.62 -5.83 16.94
C ARG A 83 -10.28 -4.96 15.87
N GLN A 84 -10.98 -3.91 16.30
CA GLN A 84 -11.47 -2.89 15.37
C GLN A 84 -10.32 -1.94 15.05
N LEU A 85 -10.19 -1.65 13.76
CA LEU A 85 -9.30 -0.65 13.20
C LEU A 85 -10.14 0.51 12.70
N VAL A 86 -9.63 1.71 12.86
CA VAL A 86 -10.24 2.96 12.39
C VAL A 86 -9.31 3.67 11.41
N PRO A 87 -9.82 4.59 10.58
CA PRO A 87 -8.98 5.39 9.69
C PRO A 87 -7.83 6.06 10.44
N GLY A 88 -6.62 5.95 9.89
CA GLY A 88 -5.38 6.41 10.51
C GLY A 88 -4.59 5.31 11.22
N ASP A 89 -5.20 4.17 11.58
CA ASP A 89 -4.46 3.04 12.14
C ASP A 89 -3.45 2.48 11.13
N VAL A 90 -2.26 2.14 11.60
CA VAL A 90 -1.21 1.51 10.80
C VAL A 90 -1.07 0.06 11.21
N VAL A 91 -1.23 -0.85 10.25
CA VAL A 91 -1.04 -2.29 10.44
C VAL A 91 0.26 -2.68 9.76
N THR A 92 1.13 -3.38 10.46
CA THR A 92 2.39 -3.89 9.91
C THR A 92 2.45 -5.40 10.06
N VAL A 93 2.86 -6.09 9.01
CA VAL A 93 3.18 -7.52 8.98
C VAL A 93 4.58 -7.69 8.43
N GLY A 94 5.52 -8.13 9.26
CA GLY A 94 6.94 -8.15 8.86
C GLY A 94 7.45 -6.75 8.50
N GLU A 95 7.82 -6.54 7.25
CA GLU A 95 8.28 -5.24 6.71
C GLU A 95 7.16 -4.45 5.99
N ASP A 96 6.01 -5.07 5.73
CA ASP A 96 4.89 -4.47 5.01
C ASP A 96 3.98 -3.67 5.96
N GLY A 97 4.11 -2.34 5.89
CA GLY A 97 3.27 -1.40 6.63
C GLY A 97 2.19 -0.77 5.74
N VAL A 98 0.93 -0.92 6.14
CA VAL A 98 -0.22 -0.32 5.47
C VAL A 98 -1.05 0.51 6.45
N ARG A 99 -1.65 1.58 5.95
CA ARG A 99 -2.51 2.46 6.76
C ARG A 99 -3.97 2.30 6.35
N VAL A 100 -4.84 2.26 7.35
CA VAL A 100 -6.29 2.27 7.17
C VAL A 100 -6.72 3.66 6.73
N PHE A 101 -7.39 3.76 5.60
CA PHE A 101 -7.90 5.01 5.04
C PHE A 101 -9.40 4.89 4.80
N ALA A 102 -10.16 5.97 4.98
CA ALA A 102 -11.56 6.04 4.56
C ALA A 102 -11.82 7.41 3.91
N PRO A 103 -12.29 7.46 2.65
CA PRO A 103 -12.63 8.72 2.02
C PRO A 103 -13.93 9.27 2.62
N GLY A 104 -13.85 10.44 3.23
CA GLY A 104 -15.03 11.18 3.69
C GLY A 104 -15.44 10.96 5.15
N ALA A 105 -14.58 10.36 5.97
CA ALA A 105 -14.68 10.42 7.44
C ALA A 105 -14.23 11.77 8.00
#